data_AF-A0A1X7TQU0-F1
#
_entry.id   AF-A0A1X7TQU0-F1
#
_cell.length_a   1.000
_cell.length_b   1.000
_cell.length_c   1.000
_cell.angle_alpha   90.00
_cell.angle_beta   90.00
_cell.angle_gamma   90.00
#
_symmetry.space_group_name_H-M   'P 1'
#
loop_
_entity.id
_entity.type
_entity.pdbx_description
1 polymer ?
#
loop_
_entity_poly.entity_id
_entity_poly.type
_entity_poly.pdbx_seq_one_letter_code
_entity_poly.pdbx_strand_id
1 'polypeptide(L)'
;GTARSSAYFGQGNGSILLDDVACDGTEQFLANCTHTSNHNCGHYEDAGVTCSGSTPPACIDGSIRLVGGTNSLEGRVEVCSGGAWGTVCDDFWDSTDAGVVCRQLGFDSGISFGSAYFGQGNGSIVLDNVQCDGSESYLTNCTHITNHNCVHAEDAGVRCAYCTTGSIRLVGGSHDWEGRVEVCDSGSWGTVCDDFWNSPDAAVVCRQLGWGTSGTARSNAYFGQGAGSILLDNVLCTGTEEFLTNCTYSSTHNCGHYEDAGVSCHVCTSGSLRLVGGSNSNEGRVELCQNGRWGTVCDDSWDNTDAGVVCRQLGLGT
;
A
#
# COMPACT_ATOMS: atom_id res chain seq x y z
N GLY A 1 -8.28 -2.83 -41.58
CA GLY A 1 -7.89 -4.26 -41.71
C GLY A 1 -8.11 -4.74 -43.12
N THR A 2 -7.66 -5.94 -43.46
CA THR A 2 -7.87 -6.61 -44.74
C THR A 2 -8.81 -7.80 -44.54
N ALA A 3 -9.90 -7.85 -45.30
CA ALA A 3 -10.84 -8.96 -45.26
C ALA A 3 -10.23 -10.24 -45.85
N ARG A 4 -10.64 -11.38 -45.32
CA ARG A 4 -10.30 -12.74 -45.77
C ARG A 4 -11.58 -13.54 -45.94
N SER A 5 -11.63 -14.40 -46.95
CA SER A 5 -12.80 -15.19 -47.30
C SER A 5 -12.44 -16.67 -47.41
N SER A 6 -13.45 -17.51 -47.64
CA SER A 6 -13.27 -18.94 -47.93
C SER A 6 -12.56 -19.70 -46.81
N ALA A 7 -12.93 -19.41 -45.56
CA ALA A 7 -12.35 -20.06 -44.38
C ALA A 7 -10.81 -19.98 -44.36
N TYR A 8 -10.25 -18.82 -44.73
CA TYR A 8 -8.81 -18.58 -44.82
C TYR A 8 -8.02 -19.00 -43.55
N PHE A 9 -8.66 -18.95 -42.38
CA PHE A 9 -8.08 -19.36 -41.09
C PHE A 9 -8.59 -20.72 -40.58
N GLY A 10 -9.19 -21.53 -41.45
CA GLY A 10 -9.90 -22.75 -41.08
C GLY A 10 -11.41 -22.55 -41.00
N GLN A 11 -12.14 -23.67 -41.07
CA GLN A 11 -13.59 -23.71 -40.96
C GLN A 11 -14.01 -23.69 -39.48
N GLY A 12 -15.04 -22.92 -39.16
CA GLY A 12 -15.68 -22.91 -37.84
C GLY A 12 -16.57 -24.13 -37.61
N ASN A 13 -17.30 -24.09 -36.50
CA ASN A 13 -18.28 -25.12 -36.13
C ASN A 13 -19.48 -24.46 -35.44
N GLY A 14 -20.67 -25.06 -35.55
CA GLY A 14 -21.91 -24.56 -34.96
C GLY A 14 -22.78 -23.78 -35.95
N SER A 15 -23.58 -22.84 -35.44
CA SER A 15 -24.48 -22.01 -36.25
C SER A 15 -23.78 -20.79 -36.82
N ILE A 16 -23.96 -20.52 -38.12
CA ILE A 16 -23.56 -19.25 -38.75
C ILE A 16 -24.66 -18.23 -38.46
N LEU A 17 -24.26 -17.03 -38.01
CA LEU A 17 -25.20 -16.07 -37.42
C LEU A 17 -25.56 -14.90 -38.34
N LEU A 18 -24.65 -14.52 -39.24
CA LEU A 18 -24.79 -13.37 -40.11
C LEU A 18 -24.38 -13.73 -41.54
N ASP A 19 -25.12 -13.23 -42.51
CA ASP A 19 -24.85 -13.31 -43.95
C ASP A 19 -25.11 -11.94 -44.58
N ASP A 20 -24.55 -11.70 -45.77
CA ASP A 20 -24.62 -10.42 -46.49
C ASP A 20 -24.30 -9.19 -45.62
N VAL A 21 -23.27 -9.31 -44.76
CA VAL A 21 -22.87 -8.22 -43.86
C VAL A 21 -22.31 -7.04 -44.67
N ALA A 22 -23.02 -5.91 -44.61
CA ALA A 22 -22.69 -4.67 -45.28
C ALA A 22 -22.60 -3.54 -44.24
N CYS A 23 -21.36 -3.17 -43.91
CA CYS A 23 -21.04 -2.02 -43.07
C CYS A 23 -20.73 -0.79 -43.96
N ASP A 24 -21.14 0.40 -43.53
CA ASP A 24 -20.73 1.65 -44.17
C ASP A 24 -19.42 2.23 -43.63
N GLY A 25 -18.92 1.67 -42.52
CA GLY A 25 -17.64 2.00 -41.89
C GLY A 25 -17.76 2.98 -40.73
N THR A 26 -18.97 3.41 -40.37
CA THR A 26 -19.22 4.26 -39.20
C THR A 26 -19.66 3.48 -37.95
N GLU A 27 -19.99 2.20 -38.11
CA GLU A 27 -20.47 1.34 -37.04
C GLU A 27 -19.37 0.99 -36.04
N GLN A 28 -19.69 1.04 -34.74
CA GLN A 28 -18.76 0.62 -33.67
C GLN A 28 -18.73 -0.90 -33.44
N PHE A 29 -19.78 -1.62 -33.85
CA PHE A 29 -19.93 -3.05 -33.64
C PHE A 29 -20.41 -3.73 -34.94
N LEU A 30 -19.85 -4.90 -35.26
CA LEU A 30 -20.22 -5.66 -36.47
C LEU A 30 -21.72 -6.00 -36.53
N ALA A 31 -22.34 -6.24 -35.37
CA ALA A 31 -23.77 -6.53 -35.26
C ALA A 31 -24.68 -5.35 -35.64
N ASN A 32 -24.13 -4.13 -35.68
CA ASN A 32 -24.89 -2.93 -36.07
C ASN A 32 -24.86 -2.69 -37.59
N CYS A 33 -24.04 -3.44 -38.34
CA CYS A 33 -24.05 -3.37 -39.79
C CYS A 33 -25.34 -3.98 -40.35
N THR A 34 -25.72 -3.59 -41.56
CA THR A 34 -26.86 -4.24 -42.24
C THR A 34 -26.46 -5.68 -42.58
N HIS A 35 -27.31 -6.65 -42.25
CA HIS A 35 -27.04 -8.07 -42.48
C HIS A 35 -28.35 -8.87 -42.54
N THR A 36 -28.26 -10.09 -43.04
CA THR A 36 -29.34 -11.09 -42.98
C THR A 36 -28.98 -12.19 -41.98
N SER A 37 -30.01 -12.79 -41.37
CA SER A 37 -29.84 -13.96 -40.48
C SER A 37 -30.26 -15.27 -41.15
N ASN A 38 -30.99 -15.19 -42.26
CA ASN A 38 -31.31 -16.33 -43.10
C ASN A 38 -30.21 -16.49 -44.15
N HIS A 39 -29.32 -17.46 -43.93
CA HIS A 39 -28.10 -17.62 -44.71
C HIS A 39 -28.10 -18.92 -45.51
N ASN A 40 -27.32 -18.92 -46.60
CA ASN A 40 -26.99 -20.15 -47.34
C ASN A 40 -25.52 -20.57 -47.19
N CYS A 41 -24.76 -19.85 -46.34
CA CYS A 41 -23.35 -20.12 -46.12
C CYS A 41 -23.10 -21.48 -45.45
N GLY A 42 -22.02 -22.15 -45.83
CA GLY A 42 -21.36 -23.20 -45.04
C GLY A 42 -20.07 -22.70 -44.39
N HIS A 43 -19.51 -23.46 -43.43
CA HIS A 43 -18.27 -23.06 -42.74
C HIS A 43 -17.03 -22.96 -43.65
N TYR A 44 -17.09 -23.49 -44.87
CA TYR A 44 -16.07 -23.24 -45.89
C TYR A 44 -16.08 -21.79 -46.42
N GLU A 45 -17.09 -20.99 -46.06
CA GLU A 45 -17.27 -19.58 -46.43
C GLU A 45 -16.98 -18.63 -45.27
N ASP A 46 -16.60 -19.13 -44.09
CA ASP A 46 -16.37 -18.32 -42.90
C ASP A 46 -15.41 -17.15 -43.19
N ALA A 47 -15.86 -15.95 -42.86
CA ALA A 47 -15.14 -14.71 -43.08
C ALA A 47 -14.02 -14.56 -42.02
N GLY A 48 -12.87 -14.05 -42.45
CA GLY A 48 -11.73 -13.71 -41.60
C GLY A 48 -11.28 -12.28 -41.81
N VAL A 49 -10.43 -11.78 -40.91
CA VAL A 49 -9.83 -10.44 -41.04
C VAL A 49 -8.38 -10.46 -40.58
N THR A 50 -7.51 -9.76 -41.30
CA THR A 50 -6.17 -9.39 -40.81
C THR A 50 -6.16 -7.90 -40.52
N CYS A 51 -6.14 -7.51 -39.25
CA CYS A 51 -6.04 -6.11 -38.87
C CYS A 51 -4.57 -5.65 -38.89
N SER A 52 -4.31 -4.52 -39.55
CA SER A 52 -3.03 -3.82 -39.47
C SER A 52 -3.07 -2.88 -38.26
N GLY A 53 -2.79 -3.44 -37.09
CA GLY A 53 -2.60 -2.72 -35.83
C GLY A 53 -1.35 -3.26 -35.14
N SER A 54 -0.64 -2.38 -34.44
CA SER A 54 0.48 -2.72 -33.56
C SER A 54 0.14 -3.94 -32.71
N THR A 55 1.14 -4.80 -32.49
CA THR A 55 1.07 -5.86 -31.47
C THR A 55 0.36 -5.32 -30.24
N PRO A 56 -0.66 -6.01 -29.70
CA PRO A 56 -1.28 -5.60 -28.45
C PRO A 56 -0.19 -5.27 -27.43
N PRO A 57 -0.32 -4.18 -26.65
CA PRO A 57 0.65 -3.87 -25.61
C PRO A 57 0.95 -5.13 -24.81
N ALA A 58 2.23 -5.45 -24.61
CA ALA A 58 2.60 -6.65 -23.85
C ALA A 58 2.15 -6.55 -22.38
N CYS A 59 1.85 -5.34 -21.93
CA CYS A 59 1.43 -4.98 -20.58
C CYS A 59 0.66 -3.66 -20.59
N ILE A 60 0.03 -3.35 -19.46
CA ILE A 60 -0.68 -2.08 -19.24
C ILE A 60 0.31 -1.10 -18.61
N ASP A 61 0.44 0.10 -19.15
CA ASP A 61 1.35 1.13 -18.65
C ASP A 61 1.17 1.38 -17.14
N GLY A 62 2.30 1.53 -16.44
CA GLY A 62 2.34 1.67 -14.98
C GLY A 62 2.24 0.35 -14.22
N SER A 63 1.96 -0.79 -14.86
CA SER A 63 1.99 -2.11 -14.22
C SER A 63 3.40 -2.46 -13.76
N ILE A 64 3.51 -3.19 -12.64
CA ILE A 64 4.77 -3.71 -12.11
C ILE A 64 4.76 -5.24 -12.12
N ARG A 65 5.93 -5.83 -12.31
CA ARG A 65 6.21 -7.24 -11.99
C ARG A 65 7.58 -7.40 -11.33
N LEU A 66 7.73 -8.50 -10.59
CA LEU A 66 9.01 -8.91 -10.00
C LEU A 66 9.58 -10.09 -10.78
N VAL A 67 10.85 -10.02 -11.18
CA VAL A 67 11.53 -11.05 -11.99
C VAL A 67 12.84 -11.48 -11.34
N GLY A 68 13.17 -12.78 -11.41
CA GLY A 68 14.46 -13.30 -10.95
C GLY A 68 14.57 -13.59 -9.45
N GLY A 69 13.49 -13.37 -8.69
CA GLY A 69 13.41 -13.83 -7.29
C GLY A 69 13.12 -15.32 -7.14
N THR A 70 13.30 -15.84 -5.93
CA THR A 70 13.04 -17.26 -5.62
C THR A 70 11.56 -17.59 -5.44
N ASN A 71 10.73 -16.57 -5.26
CA ASN A 71 9.28 -16.66 -5.07
C ASN A 71 8.61 -15.33 -5.52
N SER A 72 7.28 -15.25 -5.40
CA SER A 72 6.50 -14.10 -5.89
C SER A 72 6.64 -12.80 -5.09
N LEU A 73 7.30 -12.83 -3.92
CA LEU A 73 7.50 -11.66 -3.07
C LEU A 73 8.78 -10.90 -3.37
N GLU A 74 9.65 -11.40 -4.23
CA GLU A 74 10.95 -10.78 -4.48
C GLU A 74 11.36 -10.83 -5.94
N GLY A 75 12.22 -9.90 -6.31
CA GLY A 75 12.80 -9.86 -7.64
C GLY A 75 13.25 -8.47 -8.04
N ARG A 76 13.87 -8.39 -9.21
CA ARG A 76 14.11 -7.15 -9.94
C ARG A 76 12.77 -6.50 -10.29
N VAL A 77 12.67 -5.19 -10.10
CA VAL A 77 11.47 -4.41 -10.44
C VAL A 77 11.46 -4.14 -11.94
N GLU A 78 10.38 -4.54 -12.61
CA GLU A 78 10.12 -4.16 -14.00
C GLU A 78 8.79 -3.40 -14.09
N VAL A 79 8.82 -2.27 -14.80
CA VAL A 79 7.69 -1.36 -14.99
C VAL A 79 7.28 -1.39 -16.46
N CYS A 80 5.99 -1.47 -16.71
CA CYS A 80 5.45 -1.34 -18.06
C CYS A 80 5.40 0.13 -18.47
N SER A 81 6.02 0.49 -19.59
CA SER A 81 5.98 1.83 -20.17
C SER A 81 5.93 1.75 -21.69
N GLY A 82 4.95 2.42 -22.30
CA GLY A 82 4.72 2.37 -23.74
C GLY A 82 4.37 0.96 -24.24
N GLY A 83 3.71 0.14 -23.42
CA GLY A 83 3.34 -1.23 -23.74
C GLY A 83 4.48 -2.25 -23.75
N ALA A 84 5.65 -1.89 -23.21
CA ALA A 84 6.81 -2.77 -23.07
C ALA A 84 7.36 -2.75 -21.64
N TRP A 85 7.94 -3.86 -21.19
CA TRP A 85 8.60 -3.96 -19.88
C TRP A 85 9.99 -3.36 -19.94
N GLY A 86 10.35 -2.57 -18.94
CA GLY A 86 11.71 -2.09 -18.69
C GLY A 86 12.07 -2.14 -17.20
N THR A 87 13.35 -1.95 -16.88
CA THR A 87 13.86 -2.01 -15.50
C THR A 87 13.93 -0.63 -14.85
N VAL A 88 14.24 -0.60 -13.56
CA VAL A 88 14.41 0.62 -12.75
C VAL A 88 15.87 0.69 -12.31
N CYS A 89 16.51 1.87 -12.37
CA CYS A 89 17.86 2.06 -11.83
C CYS A 89 17.85 2.18 -10.30
N ASP A 90 18.93 1.74 -9.64
CA ASP A 90 19.08 1.76 -8.19
C ASP A 90 19.65 3.08 -7.61
N ASP A 91 19.94 4.07 -8.45
CA ASP A 91 20.30 5.41 -8.01
C ASP A 91 19.14 6.04 -7.20
N PHE A 92 19.45 6.42 -5.96
CA PHE A 92 18.50 6.88 -4.93
C PHE A 92 17.42 5.86 -4.50
N TRP A 93 17.49 4.61 -4.97
CA TRP A 93 16.50 3.58 -4.65
C TRP A 93 16.50 3.18 -3.17
N ASP A 94 15.44 3.52 -2.45
CA ASP A 94 15.34 3.30 -1.01
C ASP A 94 14.14 2.41 -0.60
N SER A 95 14.01 2.17 0.71
CA SER A 95 12.92 1.33 1.23
C SER A 95 11.55 2.00 1.19
N THR A 96 11.48 3.32 1.02
CA THR A 96 10.24 4.07 0.75
C THR A 96 9.74 3.73 -0.65
N ASP A 97 10.63 3.75 -1.65
CA ASP A 97 10.32 3.35 -3.03
C ASP A 97 9.89 1.88 -3.09
N ALA A 98 10.64 1.01 -2.41
CA ALA A 98 10.30 -0.41 -2.31
C ALA A 98 8.93 -0.62 -1.65
N GLY A 99 8.58 0.20 -0.67
CA GLY A 99 7.26 0.21 -0.03
C GLY A 99 6.13 0.54 -1.02
N VAL A 100 6.33 1.53 -1.91
CA VAL A 100 5.37 1.85 -2.97
C VAL A 100 5.21 0.69 -3.94
N VAL A 101 6.30 0.07 -4.39
CA VAL A 101 6.25 -1.12 -5.26
C VAL A 101 5.45 -2.25 -4.63
N CYS A 102 5.78 -2.60 -3.38
CA CYS A 102 5.16 -3.72 -2.70
C CYS A 102 3.67 -3.47 -2.45
N ARG A 103 3.30 -2.25 -2.07
CA ARG A 103 1.89 -1.85 -1.92
C ARG A 103 1.12 -1.85 -3.24
N GLN A 104 1.74 -1.39 -4.33
CA GLN A 104 1.13 -1.48 -5.66
C GLN A 104 0.88 -2.93 -6.08
N LEU A 105 1.72 -3.87 -5.64
CA LEU A 105 1.56 -5.32 -5.86
C LEU A 105 0.62 -6.02 -4.86
N GLY A 106 0.08 -5.28 -3.88
CA GLY A 106 -0.85 -5.80 -2.87
C GLY A 106 -0.19 -6.35 -1.59
N PHE A 107 1.09 -6.06 -1.36
CA PHE A 107 1.81 -6.37 -0.13
C PHE A 107 1.85 -5.14 0.81
N ASP A 108 2.43 -5.30 2.00
CA ASP A 108 2.41 -4.24 3.01
C ASP A 108 3.67 -3.39 3.01
N SER A 109 4.83 -4.04 3.07
CA SER A 109 6.12 -3.36 3.13
C SER A 109 7.12 -4.00 2.18
N GLY A 110 8.17 -3.25 1.85
CA GLY A 110 9.23 -3.67 0.96
C GLY A 110 10.59 -3.24 1.49
N ILE A 111 11.60 -4.06 1.23
CA ILE A 111 13.01 -3.72 1.42
C ILE A 111 13.63 -3.55 0.03
N SER A 112 14.41 -2.48 -0.17
CA SER A 112 15.11 -2.20 -1.42
C SER A 112 16.36 -3.05 -1.59
N PHE A 113 16.65 -3.41 -2.85
CA PHE A 113 17.88 -4.05 -3.28
C PHE A 113 18.40 -3.32 -4.52
N GLY A 114 19.71 -3.07 -4.57
CA GLY A 114 20.40 -2.50 -5.72
C GLY A 114 21.35 -3.48 -6.38
N SER A 115 22.15 -2.97 -7.31
CA SER A 115 23.28 -3.63 -7.96
C SER A 115 22.89 -4.95 -8.62
N ALA A 116 21.71 -4.98 -9.25
CA ALA A 116 21.16 -6.15 -9.91
C ALA A 116 21.16 -7.42 -9.03
N TYR A 117 20.85 -7.28 -7.74
CA TYR A 117 20.87 -8.37 -6.76
C TYR A 117 20.06 -9.61 -7.22
N PHE A 118 18.91 -9.40 -7.86
CA PHE A 118 18.04 -10.46 -8.41
C PHE A 118 18.36 -10.81 -9.87
N GLY A 119 19.55 -10.42 -10.33
CA GLY A 119 20.01 -10.56 -11.71
C GLY A 119 19.67 -9.35 -12.57
N GLN A 120 20.48 -9.19 -13.62
CA GLN A 120 20.32 -8.13 -14.62
C GLN A 120 19.08 -8.38 -15.49
N GLY A 121 18.37 -7.31 -15.81
CA GLY A 121 17.34 -7.29 -16.83
C GLY A 121 17.93 -7.10 -18.22
N ASN A 122 17.06 -6.71 -19.14
CA ASN A 122 17.42 -6.47 -20.53
C ASN A 122 16.46 -5.42 -21.12
N GLY A 123 16.86 -4.78 -22.21
CA GLY A 123 16.06 -3.77 -22.88
C GLY A 123 16.27 -2.39 -22.28
N SER A 124 15.17 -1.64 -22.09
CA SER A 124 15.24 -0.27 -21.59
C SER A 124 15.22 -0.23 -20.06
N ILE A 125 16.01 0.67 -19.47
CA ILE A 125 15.80 1.13 -18.10
C ILE A 125 14.84 2.33 -18.20
N VAL A 126 13.67 2.23 -17.56
CA VAL A 126 12.55 3.16 -17.77
C VAL A 126 12.42 4.22 -16.68
N LEU A 127 12.96 3.96 -15.50
CA LEU A 127 12.95 4.90 -14.37
C LEU A 127 14.35 4.98 -13.75
N ASP A 128 14.72 6.18 -13.30
CA ASP A 128 15.97 6.49 -12.62
C ASP A 128 15.73 7.62 -11.59
N ASN A 129 16.58 7.70 -10.55
CA ASN A 129 16.49 8.62 -9.41
C ASN A 129 15.08 8.67 -8.79
N VAL A 130 14.48 7.50 -8.58
CA VAL A 130 13.14 7.38 -7.98
C VAL A 130 13.21 7.86 -6.53
N GLN A 131 12.30 8.75 -6.15
CA GLN A 131 12.20 9.35 -4.83
C GLN A 131 10.73 9.48 -4.46
N CYS A 132 10.17 8.41 -3.90
CA CYS A 132 8.82 8.38 -3.36
C CYS A 132 8.78 9.07 -1.99
N ASP A 133 7.64 9.68 -1.65
CA ASP A 133 7.34 10.11 -0.28
C ASP A 133 6.65 9.01 0.55
N GLY A 134 6.23 7.93 -0.11
CA GLY A 134 5.60 6.77 0.49
C GLY A 134 4.07 6.81 0.47
N SER A 135 3.46 7.91 0.04
CA SER A 135 2.00 8.02 -0.08
C SER A 135 1.46 7.59 -1.45
N GLU A 136 2.34 7.42 -2.44
CA GLU A 136 1.95 7.17 -3.83
C GLU A 136 1.28 5.81 -4.01
N SER A 137 0.23 5.74 -4.84
CA SER A 137 -0.43 4.48 -5.19
C SER A 137 0.33 3.67 -6.25
N TYR A 138 1.16 4.34 -7.06
CA TYR A 138 1.90 3.74 -8.17
C TYR A 138 3.33 4.27 -8.18
N LEU A 139 4.32 3.42 -8.49
CA LEU A 139 5.72 3.83 -8.57
C LEU A 139 5.95 4.97 -9.57
N THR A 140 5.19 4.97 -10.67
CA THR A 140 5.25 6.02 -11.70
C THR A 140 4.74 7.38 -11.23
N ASN A 141 4.10 7.46 -10.05
CA ASN A 141 3.66 8.73 -9.47
C ASN A 141 4.73 9.37 -8.57
N CYS A 142 5.77 8.63 -8.20
CA CYS A 142 6.90 9.17 -7.45
C CYS A 142 7.71 10.14 -8.32
N THR A 143 8.48 11.03 -7.68
CA THR A 143 9.43 11.86 -8.43
C THR A 143 10.51 10.96 -9.02
N HIS A 144 10.75 11.07 -10.33
CA HIS A 144 11.75 10.27 -11.04
C HIS A 144 12.19 10.97 -12.33
N ILE A 145 13.25 10.47 -12.96
CA ILE A 145 13.66 10.84 -14.32
C ILE A 145 13.65 9.61 -15.24
N THR A 146 13.61 9.86 -16.54
CA THR A 146 13.64 8.81 -17.58
C THR A 146 14.90 8.82 -18.42
N ASN A 147 15.68 9.92 -18.36
CA ASN A 147 17.00 10.00 -18.95
C ASN A 147 18.04 9.57 -17.90
N HIS A 148 18.71 8.45 -18.12
CA HIS A 148 19.58 7.81 -17.14
C HIS A 148 20.96 7.53 -17.75
N ASN A 149 21.96 7.39 -16.89
CA ASN A 149 23.29 6.90 -17.24
C ASN A 149 23.56 5.47 -16.74
N CYS A 150 22.55 4.82 -16.15
CA CYS A 150 22.67 3.49 -15.58
C CYS A 150 22.84 2.40 -16.65
N VAL A 151 23.44 1.28 -16.22
CA VAL A 151 23.50 0.00 -16.93
C VAL A 151 22.72 -1.07 -16.16
N HIS A 152 22.43 -2.23 -16.77
CA HIS A 152 21.66 -3.28 -16.08
C HIS A 152 22.33 -3.90 -14.85
N ALA A 153 23.60 -3.60 -14.59
CA ALA A 153 24.23 -3.93 -13.31
C ALA A 153 23.68 -3.10 -12.14
N GLU A 154 22.94 -2.03 -12.42
CA GLU A 154 22.30 -1.09 -11.49
C GLU A 154 20.78 -1.31 -11.46
N ASP A 155 20.27 -2.43 -11.98
CA ASP A 155 18.84 -2.70 -11.91
C ASP A 155 18.37 -2.92 -10.45
N ALA A 156 17.38 -2.14 -10.04
CA ALA A 156 16.77 -2.17 -8.72
C ALA A 156 15.83 -3.38 -8.52
N GLY A 157 15.72 -3.80 -7.28
CA GLY A 157 14.90 -4.91 -6.83
C GLY A 157 14.22 -4.64 -5.50
N VAL A 158 13.28 -5.51 -5.15
CA VAL A 158 12.59 -5.46 -3.86
C VAL A 158 12.40 -6.87 -3.29
N ARG A 159 12.24 -6.92 -1.96
CA ARG A 159 11.60 -8.03 -1.27
C ARG A 159 10.42 -7.50 -0.48
N CYS A 160 9.23 -7.93 -0.85
CA CYS A 160 7.98 -7.58 -0.20
C CYS A 160 7.69 -8.49 0.99
N ALA A 161 6.90 -7.97 1.91
CA ALA A 161 6.36 -8.70 3.04
C ALA A 161 4.86 -8.44 3.17
N TYR A 162 4.13 -9.49 3.56
CA TYR A 162 2.79 -9.33 4.08
C TYR A 162 2.83 -8.62 5.44
N CYS A 163 1.72 -8.01 5.83
CA CYS A 163 1.59 -7.52 7.19
C CYS A 163 1.63 -8.69 8.19
N THR A 164 2.02 -8.40 9.43
CA THR A 164 2.06 -9.41 10.49
C THR A 164 0.73 -9.44 11.23
N THR A 165 0.14 -10.63 11.42
CA THR A 165 -1.14 -10.77 12.15
C THR A 165 -1.07 -10.08 13.51
N GLY A 166 -2.06 -9.25 13.81
CA GLY A 166 -2.15 -8.46 15.03
C GLY A 166 -1.43 -7.10 14.98
N SER A 167 -0.64 -6.82 13.93
CA SER A 167 -0.16 -5.46 13.65
C SER A 167 -1.34 -4.52 13.37
N ILE A 168 -1.18 -3.26 13.75
CA ILE A 168 -2.14 -2.20 13.45
C ILE A 168 -1.44 -1.04 12.75
N ARG A 169 -2.20 -0.26 11.97
CA ARG A 169 -1.74 1.00 11.37
C ARG A 169 -2.84 2.05 11.37
N LEU A 170 -2.45 3.31 11.20
CA LEU A 170 -3.34 4.45 11.05
C LEU A 170 -3.29 4.95 9.60
N VAL A 171 -4.44 5.14 8.97
CA VAL A 171 -4.55 5.56 7.56
C VAL A 171 -5.48 6.77 7.43
N GLY A 172 -5.15 7.70 6.53
CA GLY A 172 -6.00 8.86 6.20
C GLY A 172 -5.92 10.02 7.21
N GLY A 173 -5.01 9.95 8.18
CA GLY A 173 -4.68 11.09 9.04
C GLY A 173 -3.69 12.05 8.40
N SER A 174 -3.66 13.29 8.90
CA SER A 174 -2.66 14.30 8.50
C SER A 174 -1.29 14.07 9.14
N HIS A 175 -1.22 13.19 10.14
CA HIS A 175 -0.03 12.86 10.90
C HIS A 175 -0.03 11.37 11.28
N ASP A 176 1.14 10.80 11.52
CA ASP A 176 1.32 9.37 11.83
C ASP A 176 0.66 8.90 13.15
N TRP A 177 0.22 9.83 14.00
CA TRP A 177 -0.43 9.57 15.28
C TRP A 177 -1.96 9.70 15.22
N GLU A 178 -2.55 9.85 14.04
CA GLU A 178 -4.00 9.85 13.85
C GLU A 178 -4.42 9.17 12.55
N GLY A 179 -5.63 8.63 12.51
CA GLY A 179 -6.16 7.98 11.31
C GLY A 179 -7.22 6.92 11.61
N ARG A 180 -7.79 6.35 10.54
CA ARG A 180 -8.60 5.12 10.58
C ARG A 180 -7.72 3.97 11.06
N VAL A 181 -8.25 3.15 11.97
CA VAL A 181 -7.53 1.98 12.48
C VAL A 181 -7.72 0.81 11.52
N GLU A 182 -6.60 0.28 11.03
CA GLU A 182 -6.57 -0.97 10.27
C GLU A 182 -5.76 -2.01 11.03
N VAL A 183 -6.25 -3.26 11.01
CA VAL A 183 -5.66 -4.42 11.69
C VAL A 183 -5.26 -5.43 10.63
N CYS A 184 -4.09 -6.03 10.80
CA CYS A 184 -3.64 -7.09 9.93
C CYS A 184 -4.14 -8.44 10.47
N ASP A 185 -4.77 -9.22 9.60
CA ASP A 185 -5.02 -10.64 9.82
C ASP A 185 -4.64 -11.45 8.58
N SER A 186 -3.93 -12.56 8.81
CA SER A 186 -3.50 -13.50 7.77
C SER A 186 -2.82 -12.83 6.55
N GLY A 187 -2.03 -11.77 6.80
CA GLY A 187 -1.29 -11.05 5.77
C GLY A 187 -2.09 -10.02 4.97
N SER A 188 -3.34 -9.76 5.34
CA SER A 188 -4.19 -8.72 4.73
C SER A 188 -4.69 -7.72 5.77
N TRP A 189 -4.82 -6.46 5.36
CA TRP A 189 -5.39 -5.41 6.18
C TRP A 189 -6.91 -5.40 6.09
N GLY A 190 -7.57 -5.14 7.22
CA GLY A 190 -8.98 -4.81 7.27
C GLY A 190 -9.26 -3.77 8.35
N THR A 191 -10.49 -3.26 8.37
CA THR A 191 -10.89 -2.15 9.23
C THR A 191 -11.53 -2.63 10.54
N VAL A 192 -11.79 -1.69 11.45
CA VAL A 192 -12.46 -1.92 12.73
C VAL A 192 -13.79 -1.16 12.73
N CYS A 193 -14.87 -1.79 13.17
CA CYS A 193 -16.16 -1.12 13.35
C CYS A 193 -16.14 -0.22 14.60
N ASP A 194 -16.84 0.91 14.52
CA ASP A 194 -16.95 1.90 15.60
C ASP A 194 -18.03 1.59 16.65
N ASP A 195 -18.77 0.50 16.51
CA ASP A 195 -19.72 0.02 17.51
C ASP A 195 -18.99 -0.25 18.83
N PHE A 196 -19.42 0.44 19.88
CA PHE A 196 -18.80 0.50 21.22
C PHE A 196 -17.37 1.05 21.26
N TRP A 197 -16.83 1.56 20.16
CA TRP A 197 -15.46 2.11 20.09
C TRP A 197 -15.28 3.35 20.97
N ASN A 198 -14.38 3.26 21.95
CA ASN A 198 -14.27 4.23 23.03
C ASN A 198 -12.80 4.51 23.45
N SER A 199 -12.61 5.36 24.46
CA SER A 199 -11.29 5.86 24.86
C SER A 199 -10.31 4.78 25.36
N PRO A 200 -10.71 3.76 26.15
CA PRO A 200 -9.91 2.56 26.37
C PRO A 200 -9.37 1.90 25.09
N ASP A 201 -10.18 1.73 24.06
CA ASP A 201 -9.75 1.10 22.80
C ASP A 201 -8.71 1.98 22.08
N ALA A 202 -8.99 3.29 22.01
CA ALA A 202 -8.05 4.27 21.47
C ALA A 202 -6.72 4.30 22.26
N ALA A 203 -6.76 4.14 23.59
CA ALA A 203 -5.56 4.08 24.42
C ALA A 203 -4.70 2.85 24.11
N VAL A 204 -5.32 1.68 23.86
CA VAL A 204 -4.61 0.47 23.43
C VAL A 204 -3.96 0.69 22.06
N VAL A 205 -4.68 1.25 21.08
CA VAL A 205 -4.14 1.58 19.75
C VAL A 205 -2.92 2.50 19.86
N CYS A 206 -3.04 3.61 20.59
CA CYS A 206 -1.94 4.56 20.75
C CYS A 206 -0.74 3.98 21.47
N ARG A 207 -0.97 3.09 22.46
CA ARG A 207 0.11 2.39 23.16
C ARG A 207 0.81 1.40 22.25
N GLN A 208 0.05 0.58 21.52
CA GLN A 208 0.59 -0.42 20.59
C GLN A 208 1.46 0.22 19.50
N LEU A 209 1.11 1.44 19.05
CA LEU A 209 1.87 2.21 18.07
C LEU A 209 3.00 3.08 18.66
N GLY A 210 3.12 3.14 19.98
CA GLY A 210 4.17 3.91 20.67
C GLY A 210 3.95 5.43 20.69
N TRP A 211 2.72 5.91 20.48
CA TRP A 211 2.37 7.34 20.50
C TRP A 211 1.94 7.87 21.87
N GLY A 212 1.87 7.01 22.89
CA GLY A 212 1.48 7.36 24.25
C GLY A 212 0.46 6.39 24.81
N THR A 213 -0.11 6.70 25.98
CA THR A 213 -1.06 5.82 26.68
C THR A 213 -2.49 6.34 26.66
N SER A 214 -2.80 7.32 25.81
CA SER A 214 -4.15 7.86 25.68
C SER A 214 -4.41 8.38 24.26
N GLY A 215 -5.67 8.32 23.86
CA GLY A 215 -6.13 8.76 22.55
C GLY A 215 -7.62 9.10 22.59
N THR A 216 -8.07 9.79 21.55
CA THR A 216 -9.49 10.05 21.32
C THR A 216 -10.00 9.06 20.29
N ALA A 217 -11.03 8.29 20.65
CA ALA A 217 -11.76 7.44 19.71
C ALA A 217 -12.53 8.31 18.71
N ARG A 218 -12.43 7.96 17.42
CA ARG A 218 -13.16 8.58 16.32
C ARG A 218 -14.06 7.53 15.68
N SER A 219 -15.23 7.96 15.27
CA SER A 219 -16.28 7.12 14.66
C SER A 219 -16.77 7.77 13.36
N ASN A 220 -17.70 7.11 12.69
CA ASN A 220 -18.37 7.53 11.46
C ASN A 220 -17.39 7.80 10.32
N ALA A 221 -16.38 6.93 10.16
CA ALA A 221 -15.34 7.06 9.14
C ALA A 221 -14.70 8.45 9.12
N TYR A 222 -14.39 9.01 10.30
CA TYR A 222 -13.86 10.38 10.47
C TYR A 222 -12.66 10.69 9.56
N PHE A 223 -11.78 9.71 9.34
CA PHE A 223 -10.59 9.81 8.47
C PHE A 223 -10.82 9.25 7.06
N GLY A 224 -12.08 9.10 6.66
CA GLY A 224 -12.49 8.45 5.42
C GLY A 224 -12.72 6.95 5.58
N GLN A 225 -13.55 6.41 4.68
CA GLN A 225 -13.88 4.99 4.60
C GLN A 225 -12.66 4.18 4.15
N GLY A 226 -12.48 3.01 4.74
CA GLY A 226 -11.56 1.99 4.26
C GLY A 226 -12.16 1.16 3.14
N ALA A 227 -11.51 0.03 2.90
CA ALA A 227 -11.93 -0.97 1.91
C ALA A 227 -11.59 -2.37 2.41
N GLY A 228 -12.21 -3.39 1.81
CA GLY A 228 -11.95 -4.79 2.13
C GLY A 228 -12.84 -5.30 3.26
N SER A 229 -12.28 -6.11 4.14
CA SER A 229 -13.02 -6.71 5.26
C SER A 229 -13.00 -5.80 6.49
N ILE A 230 -14.10 -5.78 7.23
CA ILE A 230 -14.15 -5.25 8.60
C ILE A 230 -13.84 -6.44 9.51
N LEU A 231 -12.70 -6.41 10.21
CA LEU A 231 -12.16 -7.57 10.92
C LEU A 231 -12.59 -7.62 12.39
N LEU A 232 -12.72 -6.46 13.02
CA LEU A 232 -13.09 -6.35 14.43
C LEU A 232 -14.37 -5.53 14.57
N ASP A 233 -15.26 -5.99 15.44
CA ASP A 233 -16.49 -5.30 15.82
C ASP A 233 -16.73 -5.45 17.33
N ASN A 234 -17.48 -4.52 17.93
CA ASN A 234 -17.78 -4.48 19.36
C ASN A 234 -16.51 -4.63 20.21
N VAL A 235 -15.47 -3.84 19.92
CA VAL A 235 -14.19 -3.90 20.63
C VAL A 235 -14.37 -3.32 22.04
N LEU A 236 -13.93 -4.07 23.05
CA LEU A 236 -14.09 -3.74 24.46
C LEU A 236 -12.75 -3.95 25.18
N CYS A 237 -11.87 -2.98 25.08
CA CYS A 237 -10.62 -2.94 25.84
C CYS A 237 -10.86 -2.42 27.27
N THR A 238 -10.07 -2.91 28.20
CA THR A 238 -9.91 -2.34 29.55
C THR A 238 -8.99 -1.12 29.56
N GLY A 239 -8.19 -0.95 28.50
CA GLY A 239 -7.21 0.12 28.34
C GLY A 239 -5.81 -0.28 28.80
N THR A 240 -5.58 -1.55 29.16
CA THR A 240 -4.29 -2.07 29.66
C THR A 240 -3.64 -3.11 28.75
N GLU A 241 -4.36 -3.56 27.73
CA GLU A 241 -3.93 -4.55 26.75
C GLU A 241 -2.72 -4.08 25.94
N GLU A 242 -1.78 -4.97 25.65
CA GLU A 242 -0.61 -4.64 24.84
C GLU A 242 -0.98 -4.49 23.36
N PHE A 243 -1.87 -5.36 22.86
CA PHE A 243 -2.34 -5.36 21.48
C PHE A 243 -3.86 -5.21 21.42
N LEU A 244 -4.38 -4.54 20.38
CA LEU A 244 -5.82 -4.36 20.15
C LEU A 244 -6.54 -5.72 20.04
N THR A 245 -5.87 -6.71 19.45
CA THR A 245 -6.38 -8.08 19.32
C THR A 245 -6.38 -8.89 20.63
N ASN A 246 -5.87 -8.34 21.74
CA ASN A 246 -6.05 -8.92 23.07
C ASN A 246 -7.33 -8.44 23.78
N CYS A 247 -7.99 -7.39 23.27
CA CYS A 247 -9.27 -6.95 23.81
C CYS A 247 -10.37 -7.97 23.49
N THR A 248 -11.51 -7.88 24.19
CA THR A 248 -12.69 -8.64 23.77
C THR A 248 -13.28 -7.99 22.51
N TYR A 249 -13.56 -8.78 21.48
CA TYR A 249 -14.19 -8.30 20.24
C TYR A 249 -15.00 -9.42 19.57
N SER A 250 -15.82 -9.05 18.59
CA SER A 250 -16.55 -9.95 17.69
C SER A 250 -15.93 -9.91 16.29
N SER A 251 -15.84 -11.07 15.64
CA SER A 251 -15.39 -11.19 14.24
C SER A 251 -16.55 -11.19 13.23
N THR A 252 -17.79 -11.24 13.73
CA THR A 252 -19.01 -11.08 12.93
C THR A 252 -19.56 -9.69 13.20
N HIS A 253 -19.92 -8.97 12.15
CA HIS A 253 -20.37 -7.58 12.24
C HIS A 253 -21.59 -7.34 11.34
N ASN A 254 -22.32 -6.27 11.65
CA ASN A 254 -23.37 -5.70 10.80
C ASN A 254 -22.99 -4.32 10.24
N CYS A 255 -21.73 -3.91 10.43
CA CYS A 255 -21.25 -2.60 10.02
C CYS A 255 -20.94 -2.49 8.53
N GLY A 256 -21.01 -1.27 7.99
CA GLY A 256 -20.41 -0.88 6.72
C GLY A 256 -19.19 0.03 6.93
N HIS A 257 -18.43 0.32 5.87
CA HIS A 257 -17.23 1.17 6.00
C HIS A 257 -17.49 2.62 6.42
N TYR A 258 -18.76 3.07 6.40
CA TYR A 258 -19.13 4.37 7.00
C TYR A 258 -19.04 4.35 8.54
N GLU A 259 -18.93 3.17 9.16
CA GLU A 259 -18.70 2.91 10.60
C GLU A 259 -17.23 2.53 10.88
N ASP A 260 -16.29 2.80 9.97
CA ASP A 260 -14.88 2.51 10.24
C ASP A 260 -14.34 3.41 11.37
N ALA A 261 -13.81 2.77 12.41
CA ALA A 261 -13.25 3.39 13.59
C ALA A 261 -11.89 4.05 13.31
N GLY A 262 -11.64 5.15 14.01
CA GLY A 262 -10.37 5.89 13.96
C GLY A 262 -9.88 6.29 15.33
N VAL A 263 -8.67 6.82 15.39
CA VAL A 263 -8.03 7.32 16.61
C VAL A 263 -7.26 8.61 16.31
N SER A 264 -7.27 9.54 17.26
CA SER A 264 -6.28 10.63 17.37
C SER A 264 -5.50 10.44 18.67
N CYS A 265 -4.22 10.08 18.60
CA CYS A 265 -3.38 9.89 19.79
C CYS A 265 -2.96 11.22 20.42
N HIS A 266 -2.88 11.23 21.75
CA HIS A 266 -2.35 12.39 22.47
C HIS A 266 -0.82 12.32 22.50
N VAL A 267 -0.17 13.14 21.66
CA VAL A 267 1.28 13.27 21.62
C VAL A 267 1.80 14.30 22.61
N CYS A 268 3.03 14.12 23.08
CA CYS A 268 3.69 15.09 23.96
C CYS A 268 4.36 16.24 23.18
N THR A 269 4.64 17.35 23.84
CA THR A 269 5.36 18.48 23.23
C THR A 269 6.87 18.24 23.30
N SER A 270 7.56 18.24 22.15
CA SER A 270 9.02 18.06 22.07
C SER A 270 9.76 19.02 23.02
N GLY A 271 10.71 18.46 23.78
CA GLY A 271 11.46 19.17 24.81
C GLY A 271 10.81 19.11 26.20
N SER A 272 9.59 18.59 26.35
CA SER A 272 8.98 18.42 27.69
C SER A 272 9.69 17.33 28.49
N LEU A 273 9.80 17.51 29.81
CA LEU A 273 10.35 16.53 30.75
C LEU A 273 9.27 16.05 31.73
N ARG A 274 9.41 14.80 32.19
CA ARG A 274 8.67 14.27 33.34
C ARG A 274 9.51 13.29 34.16
N LEU A 275 9.14 13.10 35.42
CA LEU A 275 9.68 12.06 36.29
C LEU A 275 8.63 10.96 36.49
N VAL A 276 9.01 9.70 36.26
CA VAL A 276 8.09 8.55 36.30
C VAL A 276 8.56 7.50 37.29
N GLY A 277 7.64 6.95 38.08
CA GLY A 277 7.89 5.81 38.96
C GLY A 277 8.54 6.15 40.30
N GLY A 278 8.63 7.44 40.66
CA GLY A 278 9.01 7.85 42.01
C GLY A 278 7.82 7.87 42.99
N SER A 279 8.12 8.04 44.27
CA SER A 279 7.12 8.06 45.36
C SER A 279 6.32 9.36 45.41
N ASN A 280 6.81 10.42 44.76
CA ASN A 280 6.17 11.72 44.65
C ASN A 280 6.59 12.44 43.35
N SER A 281 6.07 13.66 43.13
CA SER A 281 6.30 14.46 41.91
C SER A 281 7.74 14.93 41.69
N ASN A 282 8.62 14.81 42.68
CA ASN A 282 9.98 15.35 42.67
C ASN A 282 11.05 14.27 42.45
N GLU A 283 10.65 13.02 42.23
CA GLU A 283 11.59 11.91 42.02
C GLU A 283 11.04 10.93 40.97
N GLY A 284 11.94 10.21 40.33
CA GLY A 284 11.59 9.19 39.34
C GLY A 284 12.62 9.10 38.22
N ARG A 285 12.37 8.19 37.28
CA ARG A 285 13.11 8.09 36.03
C ARG A 285 12.82 9.31 35.17
N VAL A 286 13.87 9.92 34.61
CA VAL A 286 13.77 11.04 33.67
C VAL A 286 13.26 10.54 32.33
N GLU A 287 12.17 11.13 31.85
CA GLU A 287 11.67 10.92 30.49
C GLU A 287 11.60 12.25 29.75
N LEU A 288 12.11 12.25 28.52
CA LEU A 288 12.14 13.39 27.61
C LEU A 288 11.20 13.13 26.44
N CYS A 289 10.40 14.14 26.10
CA CYS A 289 9.58 14.09 24.90
C CYS A 289 10.40 14.52 23.69
N GLN A 290 10.45 13.68 22.65
CA GLN A 290 11.02 14.01 21.36
C GLN A 290 10.13 13.44 20.25
N ASN A 291 9.84 14.28 19.23
CA ASN A 291 8.99 13.90 18.09
C ASN A 291 7.62 13.32 18.51
N GLY A 292 6.99 13.93 19.52
CA GLY A 292 5.68 13.50 20.02
C GLY A 292 5.70 12.26 20.91
N ARG A 293 6.86 11.65 21.16
CA ARG A 293 7.02 10.40 21.94
C ARG A 293 7.87 10.61 23.18
N TRP A 294 7.50 9.91 24.25
CA TRP A 294 8.30 9.86 25.47
C TRP A 294 9.41 8.81 25.33
N GLY A 295 10.64 9.21 25.62
CA GLY A 295 11.81 8.32 25.70
C GLY A 295 12.52 8.43 27.04
N THR A 296 13.36 7.45 27.35
CA THR A 296 14.24 7.46 28.53
C THR A 296 15.58 8.10 28.21
N VAL A 297 16.28 8.54 29.26
CA VAL A 297 17.65 9.08 29.15
C VAL A 297 18.65 8.05 29.69
N CYS A 298 19.75 7.85 28.97
CA CYS A 298 20.84 6.94 29.37
C CYS A 298 21.70 7.58 30.47
N ASP A 299 22.20 6.77 31.41
CA ASP A 299 22.98 7.21 32.57
C ASP A 299 24.50 7.31 32.30
N ASP A 300 24.96 6.99 31.09
CA ASP A 300 26.36 7.14 30.70
C ASP A 300 26.80 8.60 30.83
N SER A 301 27.76 8.85 31.73
CA SER A 301 28.23 10.19 32.11
C SER A 301 27.16 11.12 32.72
N TRP A 302 26.04 10.58 33.21
CA TRP A 302 25.00 11.34 33.89
C TRP A 302 25.49 11.85 35.26
N ASP A 303 25.72 13.15 35.37
CA ASP A 303 26.27 13.77 36.56
C ASP A 303 25.28 14.74 37.25
N ASN A 304 25.74 15.37 38.36
CA ASN A 304 24.92 16.32 39.11
C ASN A 304 24.58 17.60 38.32
N THR A 305 25.39 17.94 37.31
CA THR A 305 25.14 19.06 36.39
C THR A 305 23.93 18.75 35.53
N ASP A 306 23.84 17.53 34.99
CA ASP A 306 22.72 17.07 34.17
C ASP A 306 21.43 17.00 34.98
N ALA A 307 21.49 16.39 36.18
CA ALA A 307 20.37 16.35 37.11
C ALA A 307 19.89 17.77 37.48
N GLY A 308 20.81 18.71 37.70
CA GLY A 308 20.49 20.11 37.95
C GLY A 308 19.75 20.79 36.78
N VAL A 309 20.03 20.40 35.53
CA VAL A 309 19.26 20.88 34.36
C VAL A 309 17.82 20.37 34.40
N VAL A 310 17.63 19.08 34.68
CA VAL A 310 16.30 18.46 34.77
C VAL A 310 15.45 19.13 35.86
N CYS A 311 15.98 19.22 37.08
CA CYS A 311 15.24 19.82 38.20
C CYS A 311 14.89 21.28 37.93
N ARG A 312 15.81 22.05 37.34
CA ARG A 312 15.56 23.44 36.94
C ARG A 312 14.50 23.56 35.85
N GLN A 313 14.53 22.70 34.83
CA GLN A 313 13.53 22.72 33.75
C GLN A 313 12.13 22.32 34.25
N LEU A 314 12.05 21.41 35.22
CA LEU A 314 10.80 21.04 35.89
C LEU A 314 10.33 22.09 36.93
N GLY A 315 11.11 23.13 37.18
CA GLY A 315 10.79 24.15 38.20
C GLY A 315 10.91 23.68 39.64
N LEU A 316 11.65 22.59 39.90
CA LEU A 316 11.78 21.94 41.20
C LEU A 316 12.99 22.44 42.03
N GLY A 317 13.78 23.37 41.48
CA GLY A 317 14.98 23.91 42.12
C GLY A 317 16.26 23.17 41.73
N THR A 318 17.37 23.49 42.40
CA THR A 318 18.66 22.79 42.30
C THR A 318 18.93 21.98 43.55
#